data_AF-J9DUE6-F1
#
_entry.id   AF-J9DUE6-F1
#
_cell.length_a   1.000
_cell.length_b   1.000
_cell.length_c   1.000
_cell.angle_alpha   90.00
_cell.angle_beta   90.00
_cell.angle_gamma   90.00
#
_symmetry.space_group_name_H-M   'P 1'
#
loop_
_entity.id
_entity.type
_entity.pdbx_description
1 polymer ?
#
loop_
_entity_poly.entity_id
_entity_poly.type
_entity_poly.pdbx_seq_one_letter_code
_entity_poly.pdbx_strand_id
1 'polypeptide(L)' 'MNKTADPCDDFFQYACGRWIHENPIPDDQSGYGTFVITTNIVRNQMKALLESNETITPKCIDMARILYKACMSVEKN' A
#
# COMPACT_ATOMS: atom_id res chain seq x y z
N MET A 1 -10.32 -7.89 16.85
CA MET A 1 -11.40 -7.76 17.84
C MET A 1 -10.86 -7.55 19.24
N ASN A 2 -11.38 -6.54 19.93
CA ASN A 2 -11.21 -6.34 21.36
C ASN A 2 -12.48 -6.80 22.09
N LYS A 3 -12.44 -7.99 22.70
CA LYS A 3 -13.63 -8.58 23.37
C LYS A 3 -13.99 -7.92 24.71
N THR A 4 -13.18 -6.98 25.21
CA THR A 4 -13.49 -6.25 26.45
C THR A 4 -14.38 -5.03 26.20
N ALA A 5 -14.56 -4.60 24.95
CA ALA A 5 -15.49 -3.55 24.58
C ALA A 5 -16.89 -4.15 24.35
N ASP A 6 -17.94 -3.49 24.84
CA ASP A 6 -19.32 -3.88 24.52
C ASP A 6 -19.64 -3.47 23.07
N PRO A 7 -20.02 -4.40 22.17
CA PRO A 7 -20.37 -4.07 20.79
C PRO A 7 -21.61 -3.18 20.64
N CYS A 8 -22.51 -3.12 21.63
CA CYS A 8 -23.68 -2.25 21.61
C CYS A 8 -23.32 -0.79 21.91
N ASP A 9 -22.24 -0.55 22.65
CA ASP A 9 -21.77 0.79 23.03
C ASP A 9 -20.69 1.32 22.07
N ASP A 10 -19.70 0.48 21.72
CA ASP A 10 -18.62 0.83 20.78
C ASP A 10 -18.26 -0.36 19.89
N PHE A 11 -19.05 -0.53 18.83
CA PHE A 11 -18.84 -1.58 17.84
C PHE A 11 -17.47 -1.46 17.15
N PHE A 12 -16.95 -0.24 16.95
CA PHE A 12 -15.68 -0.03 16.29
C PHE A 12 -14.52 -0.54 17.14
N GLN A 13 -14.49 -0.22 18.43
CA GLN A 13 -13.48 -0.76 19.33
C GLN A 13 -13.62 -2.27 19.51
N TYR A 14 -14.85 -2.80 19.60
CA TYR A 14 -15.06 -4.25 19.65
C TYR A 14 -14.49 -4.95 18.42
N ALA A 15 -14.80 -4.48 17.22
CA ALA A 15 -14.34 -5.11 15.98
C ALA A 15 -12.83 -4.90 15.73
N CYS A 16 -12.37 -3.64 15.85
CA CYS A 16 -11.08 -3.19 15.34
C CYS A 16 -10.04 -2.87 16.44
N GLY A 17 -10.43 -2.70 17.69
CA GLY A 17 -9.57 -2.12 18.74
C GLY A 17 -8.23 -2.84 18.93
N ARG A 18 -8.22 -4.18 18.88
CA ARG A 18 -6.98 -4.97 18.92
C ARG A 18 -6.06 -4.69 17.72
N TRP A 19 -6.64 -4.55 16.52
CA TRP A 19 -5.86 -4.29 15.32
C TRP A 19 -5.16 -2.92 15.41
N ILE A 20 -5.87 -1.90 15.90
CA ILE A 20 -5.31 -0.54 16.09
C ILE A 20 -4.10 -0.57 17.04
N HIS A 21 -4.19 -1.32 18.14
CA HIS A 21 -3.07 -1.47 19.09
C HIS A 21 -1.85 -2.17 18.46
N GLU A 22 -2.08 -3.22 17.66
CA GLU A 22 -1.01 -4.03 17.06
C GLU A 22 -0.42 -3.41 15.77
N ASN A 23 -1.08 -2.42 15.17
CA ASN A 23 -0.73 -1.85 13.87
C ASN A 23 -0.61 -0.32 13.97
N PRO A 24 0.46 0.20 14.59
CA PRO A 24 0.72 1.64 14.60
C PRO A 24 0.89 2.18 13.19
N ILE A 25 0.61 3.47 13.01
CA ILE A 25 0.78 4.15 11.72
C ILE A 25 2.28 4.19 11.39
N PRO A 26 2.73 3.63 10.25
CA PRO A 26 4.13 3.73 9.83
C PRO A 26 4.55 5.19 9.58
N ASP A 27 5.84 5.50 9.79
CA ASP A 27 6.38 6.86 9.70
C ASP A 27 6.19 7.53 8.32
N ASP A 28 6.04 6.73 7.26
CA ASP A 28 5.84 7.19 5.89
C ASP A 28 4.36 7.41 5.52
N GLN A 29 3.44 7.22 6.47
CA GLN A 29 2.00 7.25 6.24
C GLN A 29 1.28 8.18 7.21
N SER A 30 0.26 8.88 6.72
CA SER A 30 -0.61 9.73 7.56
C SER A 30 -1.78 8.95 8.20
N GLY A 31 -1.92 7.68 7.88
CA GLY A 31 -2.98 6.80 8.37
C GLY A 31 -2.73 5.37 7.93
N TYR A 32 -3.23 4.40 8.70
CA TYR A 32 -3.03 2.98 8.41
C TYR A 32 -4.32 2.20 8.62
N GLY A 33 -4.63 1.33 7.66
CA GLY A 33 -5.89 0.61 7.60
C GLY A 33 -6.07 -0.10 6.27
N THR A 34 -7.22 -0.74 6.08
CA THR A 34 -7.49 -1.61 4.92
C THR A 34 -7.20 -0.93 3.59
N PHE A 35 -7.67 0.30 3.38
CA PHE A 35 -7.44 1.01 2.11
C PHE A 35 -5.95 1.23 1.83
N VAL A 36 -5.18 1.66 2.83
CA VAL A 36 -3.74 1.91 2.67
C VAL A 36 -3.00 0.60 2.41
N ILE A 37 -3.35 -0.48 3.11
CA ILE A 37 -2.82 -1.82 2.87
C ILE A 37 -3.12 -2.26 1.43
N THR A 38 -4.36 -2.13 0.97
CA THR A 38 -4.75 -2.50 -0.40
C THR A 38 -4.01 -1.65 -1.44
N THR A 39 -3.90 -0.35 -1.23
CA THR A 39 -3.13 0.54 -2.10
C THR A 39 -1.66 0.11 -2.17
N ASN A 40 -1.05 -0.26 -1.05
CA ASN A 40 0.33 -0.73 -1.01
C ASN A 40 0.51 -2.05 -1.78
N ILE A 41 -0.44 -2.99 -1.67
CA ILE A 41 -0.45 -4.23 -2.45
C ILE A 41 -0.49 -3.93 -3.96
N VAL A 42 -1.43 -3.10 -4.40
CA VAL A 42 -1.56 -2.74 -5.82
C VAL A 42 -0.31 -1.99 -6.31
N ARG A 43 0.22 -1.06 -5.52
CA ARG A 43 1.45 -0.34 -5.86
C ARG A 43 2.63 -1.29 -6.05
N ASN A 44 2.76 -2.31 -5.21
CA ASN A 44 3.82 -3.31 -5.33
C ASN A 44 3.65 -4.19 -6.58
N GLN A 45 2.41 -4.55 -6.94
CA GLN A 45 2.14 -5.26 -8.19
C GLN A 45 2.46 -4.40 -9.41
N MET A 46 2.05 -3.13 -9.41
CA MET A 46 2.39 -2.18 -10.48
C MET A 46 3.90 -1.99 -10.62
N LYS A 47 4.62 -1.88 -9.49
CA LYS A 47 6.09 -1.82 -9.48
C LYS A 47 6.69 -3.03 -10.20
N ALA A 48 6.27 -4.25 -9.87
CA ALA A 48 6.77 -5.46 -10.53
C ALA A 48 6.52 -5.47 -12.04
N LEU A 49 5.35 -4.99 -12.50
CA LEU A 49 5.01 -4.90 -13.93
C LEU A 49 5.86 -3.83 -14.67
N LEU A 50 6.15 -2.72 -13.99
CA LEU A 50 6.96 -1.63 -14.54
C LEU A 50 8.47 -1.96 -14.54
N GLU A 51 8.92 -2.82 -13.64
CA GLU A 51 10.30 -3.32 -13.56
C GLU A 51 10.53 -4.61 -14.38
N SER A 52 9.48 -5.18 -14.98
CA SER A 52 9.58 -6.40 -15.79
C SER A 52 10.49 -6.23 -17.02
N ASN A 53 11.20 -7.30 -17.38
CA ASN A 53 12.07 -7.40 -18.56
C ASN A 53 11.36 -7.90 -19.82
N GLU A 54 10.02 -7.97 -19.82
CA GLU A 54 9.25 -8.30 -21.02
C GLU A 54 9.56 -7.35 -22.18
N THR A 55 9.92 -7.93 -23.33
CA THR A 55 10.36 -7.19 -24.52
C THR A 55 9.26 -6.92 -25.52
N ILE A 56 8.13 -7.63 -25.43
CA ILE A 56 6.97 -7.45 -26.32
C ILE A 56 5.83 -6.86 -25.50
N THR A 57 5.67 -5.54 -25.58
CA THR A 57 4.62 -4.80 -24.88
C THR A 57 4.01 -3.72 -25.78
N PRO A 58 2.74 -3.33 -25.54
CA PRO A 58 2.16 -2.18 -26.23
C PRO A 58 2.94 -0.89 -25.92
N LYS A 59 3.02 0.03 -26.89
CA LYS A 59 3.76 1.30 -26.75
C LYS A 59 3.39 2.10 -25.49
N CYS A 60 2.13 2.06 -25.05
CA CYS A 60 1.70 2.74 -23.84
C CYS A 60 2.38 2.20 -22.56
N ILE A 61 2.64 0.89 -22.51
CA ILE A 61 3.35 0.26 -21.40
C ILE A 61 4.83 0.66 -21.43
N ASP A 62 5.45 0.70 -22.62
CA ASP A 62 6.85 1.15 -22.75
C ASP A 62 7.02 2.59 -22.27
N MET A 63 6.10 3.48 -22.64
CA MET A 63 6.10 4.87 -22.18
C MET A 63 5.95 4.97 -20.65
N ALA A 64 5.07 4.16 -20.04
CA ALA A 64 4.94 4.10 -18.59
C ALA A 64 6.23 3.59 -17.91
N ARG A 65 6.89 2.57 -18.49
CA ARG A 65 8.17 2.04 -17.98
C ARG A 65 9.30 3.06 -18.09
N ILE A 66 9.39 3.81 -19.19
CA ILE A 66 10.38 4.88 -19.36
C ILE A 66 10.18 5.97 -18.30
N LEU A 67 8.93 6.42 -18.10
CA LEU A 67 8.61 7.40 -17.07
C LEU A 67 8.95 6.89 -15.66
N TYR A 68 8.61 5.64 -15.36
CA TYR A 68 8.94 5.00 -14.09
C TYR A 68 10.46 4.98 -13.86
N LYS A 69 11.25 4.53 -14.83
CA LYS A 69 12.71 4.47 -14.74
C LYS A 69 13.34 5.85 -14.53
N ALA A 70 12.86 6.87 -15.24
CA ALA A 70 13.33 8.25 -15.08
C ALA A 70 13.04 8.82 -13.68
N CYS A 71 11.91 8.45 -13.08
CA CYS A 71 11.55 8.83 -11.71
C CYS A 71 12.39 8.10 -10.65
N MET A 72 12.72 6.82 -10.90
CA MET A 72 13.46 6.00 -9.94
C MET A 72 14.99 6.14 -10.03
N SER A 73 15.52 6.69 -11.13
CA SER A 73 16.96 6.88 -11.36
C SER A 73 17.55 8.08 -10.63
N VAL A 74 16.86 8.65 -9.64
CA VAL A 74 17.40 9.75 -8.84
C VAL A 74 18.54 9.19 -7.98
N GLU A 75 19.76 9.70 -8.19
CA GLU A 75 20.95 9.29 -7.46
C GLU A 75 20.70 9.43 -5.94
N LYS A 76 20.91 8.32 -5.21
CA LYS A 76 21.03 8.35 -3.76
C LYS A 76 22.41 8.93 -3.43
N ASN A 77 22.47 10.24 -3.19
CA ASN A 77 23.59 10.85 -2.48
C ASN A 77 23.63 10.34 -1.03
#